data_AF-A0A7X1NUM5-F1
#
_entry.id   AF-A0A7X1NUM5-F1
#
_cell.length_a   1.000
_cell.length_b   1.000
_cell.length_c   1.000
_cell.angle_alpha   90.00
_cell.angle_beta   90.00
_cell.angle_gamma   90.00
#
_symmetry.space_group_name_H-M   'P 1'
#
loop_
_entity.id
_entity.type
_entity.pdbx_description
1 polymer ?
#
loop_
_entity_poly.entity_id
_entity_poly.type
_entity_poly.pdbx_seq_one_letter_code
_entity_poly.pdbx_strand_id
1 'polypeptide(L)'
;MTAPLRPTRPLPTRPTGYVELARYSSLGRFWTYLASAARVGREVTGVRGDLPETCRRRISGYALPGAALLLDVPRVTEALDEGFVAHPALIALLAGDPDPLRAELNAHYELRLDAVLAFTAARDLIARPEFRFVPLVPGLSELPADLPLRARRMGRDEVHVLVQRACGLA
;
A
#
# COMPACT_ATOMS: atom_id res chain seq x y z
N MET A 1 17.12 3.96 -19.98
CA MET A 1 16.56 2.86 -20.79
C MET A 1 15.33 2.32 -20.07
N THR A 2 14.14 2.57 -20.58
CA THR A 2 12.87 2.11 -19.99
C THR A 2 12.76 0.59 -20.20
N ALA A 3 12.72 -0.18 -19.11
CA ALA A 3 12.63 -1.65 -19.19
C ALA A 3 11.39 -2.08 -19.98
N PRO A 4 11.42 -3.24 -20.66
CA PRO A 4 10.24 -3.73 -21.38
C PRO A 4 9.07 -3.88 -20.41
N LEU A 5 7.93 -3.30 -20.79
CA LEU A 5 6.62 -3.41 -20.11
C LEU A 5 6.06 -4.85 -20.10
N ARG A 6 6.82 -5.82 -20.63
CA ARG A 6 6.43 -7.22 -20.79
C ARG A 6 7.55 -8.18 -20.37
N PRO A 7 7.89 -8.25 -19.08
CA PRO A 7 8.73 -9.33 -18.56
C PRO A 7 8.07 -10.70 -18.81
N THR A 8 8.87 -11.73 -19.03
CA THR A 8 8.40 -13.05 -19.46
C THR A 8 8.83 -14.19 -18.55
N ARG A 9 9.76 -13.96 -17.61
CA ARG A 9 10.32 -14.98 -16.70
C ARG A 9 9.58 -14.96 -15.35
N PRO A 10 8.69 -15.92 -15.06
CA PRO A 10 8.00 -15.97 -13.78
C PRO A 10 8.96 -16.24 -12.62
N LEU A 11 8.57 -15.84 -11.42
CA LEU A 11 9.29 -16.23 -10.21
C LEU A 11 9.14 -17.74 -9.98
N PRO A 12 10.20 -18.44 -9.53
CA PRO A 12 10.12 -19.89 -9.30
C PRO A 12 9.11 -20.24 -8.20
N THR A 13 9.03 -19.43 -7.15
CA THR A 13 8.13 -19.61 -6.00
C THR A 13 7.61 -18.26 -5.50
N ARG A 14 6.59 -18.31 -4.63
CA ARG A 14 6.06 -17.13 -3.94
C ARG A 14 7.01 -16.71 -2.81
N PRO A 15 7.56 -15.48 -2.83
CA PRO A 15 8.39 -14.99 -1.72
C PRO A 15 7.57 -14.67 -0.47
N THR A 16 8.23 -14.64 0.69
CA THR A 16 7.62 -14.22 1.96
C THR A 16 7.05 -12.81 1.90
N GLY A 17 5.89 -12.60 2.52
CA GLY A 17 5.20 -11.30 2.57
C GLY A 17 4.32 -10.99 1.35
N TYR A 18 4.33 -11.85 0.31
CA TYR A 18 3.41 -11.71 -0.82
C TYR A 18 2.07 -12.38 -0.52
N VAL A 19 0.99 -11.67 -0.82
CA VAL A 19 -0.37 -12.20 -0.82
C VAL A 19 -0.76 -12.64 -2.23
N GLU A 20 -1.60 -13.67 -2.33
CA GLU A 20 -2.18 -14.14 -3.58
C GLU A 20 -3.33 -13.23 -4.00
N LEU A 21 -3.28 -12.68 -5.21
CA LEU A 21 -4.40 -11.92 -5.77
C LEU A 21 -5.28 -12.80 -6.66
N ALA A 22 -4.68 -13.73 -7.40
CA ALA A 22 -5.42 -14.68 -8.22
C ALA A 22 -4.59 -15.95 -8.49
N ARG A 23 -5.25 -17.11 -8.48
CA ARG A 23 -4.72 -18.39 -8.99
C ARG A 23 -5.02 -18.58 -10.46
N TYR A 24 -4.29 -19.49 -11.10
CA TYR A 24 -4.47 -19.86 -12.51
C TYR A 24 -4.44 -18.64 -13.47
N SER A 25 -3.75 -17.60 -13.07
CA SER A 25 -3.59 -16.37 -13.83
C SER A 25 -2.72 -16.62 -15.08
N SER A 26 -2.47 -15.55 -15.82
CA SER A 26 -1.67 -15.56 -17.04
C SER A 26 -0.68 -14.40 -17.05
N LEU A 27 0.39 -14.54 -17.81
CA LEU A 27 1.30 -13.42 -18.11
C LEU A 27 0.54 -12.24 -18.74
N GLY A 28 -0.46 -12.52 -19.57
CA GLY A 28 -1.34 -11.48 -20.13
C GLY A 28 -2.06 -10.67 -19.05
N ARG A 29 -2.59 -11.33 -18.01
CA ARG A 29 -3.22 -10.64 -16.87
C ARG A 29 -2.20 -9.83 -16.07
N PHE A 30 -1.01 -10.38 -15.83
CA PHE A 30 0.07 -9.63 -15.19
C PHE A 30 0.45 -8.36 -15.99
N TRP A 31 0.65 -8.47 -17.30
CA TRP A 31 0.93 -7.31 -18.18
C TRP A 31 -0.22 -6.31 -18.22
N THR A 32 -1.47 -6.78 -18.11
CA THR A 32 -2.65 -5.90 -18.05
C THR A 32 -2.59 -4.99 -16.83
N TYR A 33 -2.20 -5.51 -15.66
CA TYR A 33 -2.00 -4.68 -14.46
C TYR A 33 -0.90 -3.64 -14.69
N LEU A 34 0.27 -4.05 -15.20
CA LEU A 34 1.39 -3.14 -15.42
C LEU A 34 1.05 -2.02 -16.42
N ALA A 35 0.45 -2.39 -17.56
CA ALA A 35 0.07 -1.46 -18.60
C ALA A 35 -1.03 -0.51 -18.12
N SER A 36 -2.02 -1.01 -17.38
CA SER A 36 -3.12 -0.17 -16.86
C SER A 36 -2.62 0.79 -15.78
N ALA A 37 -1.76 0.33 -14.88
CA ALA A 37 -1.11 1.18 -13.88
C ALA A 37 -0.33 2.32 -14.54
N ALA A 38 0.53 2.00 -15.53
CA ALA A 38 1.26 3.03 -16.27
C ALA A 38 0.32 4.00 -17.01
N ARG A 39 -0.77 3.49 -17.62
CA ARG A 39 -1.76 4.31 -18.33
C ARG A 39 -2.48 5.30 -17.43
N VAL A 40 -2.76 4.94 -16.17
CA VAL A 40 -3.37 5.85 -15.18
C VAL A 40 -2.33 6.66 -14.40
N GLY A 41 -1.10 6.75 -14.91
CA GLY A 41 -0.05 7.62 -14.37
C GLY A 41 0.71 7.06 -13.16
N ARG A 42 0.60 5.75 -12.87
CA ARG A 42 1.42 5.13 -11.82
C ARG A 42 2.84 4.89 -12.32
N GLU A 43 3.78 4.98 -11.39
CA GLU A 43 5.17 4.63 -11.66
C GLU A 43 5.34 3.12 -11.62
N VAL A 44 5.87 2.53 -12.70
CA VAL A 44 6.14 1.09 -12.80
C VAL A 44 7.63 0.86 -12.96
N THR A 45 8.28 0.31 -11.93
CA THR A 45 9.73 0.12 -11.89
C THR A 45 10.14 -1.33 -11.66
N GLY A 46 11.37 -1.66 -12.07
CA GLY A 46 12.02 -2.92 -11.73
C GLY A 46 12.36 -2.98 -10.23
N VAL A 47 12.39 -4.18 -9.66
CA VAL A 47 12.84 -4.38 -8.29
C VAL A 47 14.36 -4.59 -8.28
N ARG A 48 15.07 -3.98 -7.33
CA ARG A 48 16.53 -4.10 -7.22
C ARG A 48 16.94 -5.58 -7.16
N GLY A 49 17.92 -5.95 -7.97
CA GLY A 49 18.44 -7.32 -8.06
C GLY A 49 17.69 -8.21 -9.05
N ASP A 50 16.55 -7.77 -9.61
CA ASP A 50 15.89 -8.50 -10.68
C ASP A 50 16.48 -8.17 -12.04
N LEU A 51 16.51 -9.19 -12.90
CA LEU A 51 16.73 -9.02 -14.32
C LEU A 51 15.49 -8.37 -14.97
N PRO A 52 15.65 -7.62 -16.07
CA PRO A 52 14.53 -6.97 -16.76
C PRO A 52 13.40 -7.92 -17.18
N GLU A 53 13.72 -9.18 -17.50
CA GLU A 53 12.75 -10.19 -17.89
C GLU A 53 11.99 -10.81 -16.72
N THR A 54 12.41 -10.62 -15.47
CA THR A 54 11.74 -11.15 -14.28
C THR A 54 10.34 -10.54 -14.14
N CYS A 55 9.32 -11.37 -13.97
CA CYS A 55 7.92 -10.96 -13.78
C CYS A 55 7.67 -10.45 -12.37
N ARG A 56 8.37 -9.39 -11.99
CA ARG A 56 8.20 -8.66 -10.73
C ARG A 56 8.43 -7.17 -10.97
N ARG A 57 7.47 -6.34 -10.56
CA ARG A 57 7.50 -4.88 -10.72
C ARG A 57 6.94 -4.19 -9.50
N ARG A 58 7.54 -3.06 -9.14
CA ARG A 58 6.95 -2.12 -8.18
C ARG A 58 6.00 -1.19 -8.93
N ILE A 59 4.83 -0.98 -8.35
CA ILE A 59 3.83 -0.01 -8.75
C ILE A 59 3.70 0.99 -7.60
N SER A 60 3.95 2.26 -7.88
CA SER A 60 3.95 3.33 -6.88
C SER A 60 3.08 4.51 -7.33
N GLY A 61 2.73 5.35 -6.36
CA GLY A 61 2.02 6.61 -6.61
C GLY A 61 0.50 6.50 -6.55
N TYR A 62 -0.06 5.42 -6.01
CA TYR A 62 -1.48 5.40 -5.62
C TYR A 62 -1.66 6.00 -4.23
N ALA A 63 -2.64 6.90 -4.11
CA ALA A 63 -3.04 7.52 -2.86
C ALA A 63 -4.54 7.36 -2.67
N LEU A 64 -4.96 7.07 -1.45
CA LEU A 64 -6.34 6.97 -1.02
C LEU A 64 -6.61 8.07 0.02
N PRO A 65 -7.35 9.14 -0.34
CA PRO A 65 -7.81 10.13 0.63
C PRO A 65 -8.92 9.53 1.52
N GLY A 66 -9.17 10.14 2.67
CA GLY A 66 -10.27 9.71 3.55
C GLY A 66 -10.09 8.30 4.12
N ALA A 67 -8.84 7.84 4.24
CA ALA A 67 -8.50 6.45 4.54
C ALA A 67 -8.31 6.16 6.04
N ALA A 68 -8.71 7.06 6.94
CA ALA A 68 -8.44 6.91 8.37
C ALA A 68 -9.10 5.67 9.01
N LEU A 69 -10.14 5.10 8.41
CA LEU A 69 -10.72 3.81 8.83
C LEU A 69 -9.76 2.63 8.66
N LEU A 70 -8.70 2.80 7.87
CA LEU A 70 -7.64 1.82 7.69
C LEU A 70 -6.50 1.99 8.71
N LEU A 71 -6.57 2.96 9.63
CA LEU A 71 -5.59 3.14 10.70
C LEU A 71 -5.58 1.94 11.65
N ASP A 72 -4.39 1.50 12.03
CA ASP A 72 -4.17 0.53 13.10
C ASP A 72 -4.27 1.24 14.45
N VAL A 73 -5.50 1.51 14.88
CA VAL A 73 -5.80 2.23 16.13
C VAL A 73 -5.12 1.58 17.34
N PRO A 74 -5.21 0.25 17.57
CA PRO A 74 -4.53 -0.40 18.70
C PRO A 74 -3.02 -0.11 18.73
N ARG A 75 -2.36 -0.14 17.57
CA ARG A 75 -0.91 0.12 17.50
C ARG A 75 -0.54 1.57 17.82
N VAL A 76 -1.41 2.52 17.46
CA VAL A 76 -1.21 3.93 17.84
C VAL A 76 -1.42 4.09 19.34
N THR A 77 -2.46 3.47 19.91
CA THR A 77 -2.71 3.49 21.36
C THR A 77 -1.54 2.93 22.16
N GLU A 78 -1.01 1.76 21.76
CA GLU A 78 0.20 1.17 22.37
C GLU A 78 1.38 2.15 22.41
N ALA A 79 1.59 2.92 21.34
CA ALA A 79 2.69 3.87 21.26
C ALA A 79 2.49 5.12 22.15
N LEU A 80 1.24 5.50 22.44
CA LEU A 80 0.93 6.61 23.34
C LEU A 80 1.09 6.24 24.82
N ASP A 81 0.85 4.97 25.17
CA ASP A 81 1.07 4.49 26.54
C ASP A 81 2.56 4.59 26.96
N GLU A 82 3.47 4.58 25.99
CA GLU A 82 4.92 4.70 26.19
C GLU A 82 5.42 6.16 26.27
N GLY A 83 4.60 7.16 25.93
CA GLY A 83 5.02 8.57 25.89
C GLY A 83 3.86 9.57 25.86
N PHE A 84 3.90 10.56 26.75
CA PHE A 84 2.85 11.58 26.84
C PHE A 84 2.93 12.60 25.71
N VAL A 85 1.83 12.79 24.97
CA VAL A 85 1.69 13.82 23.93
C VAL A 85 0.40 14.60 24.13
N ALA A 86 0.51 15.92 24.27
CA ALA A 86 -0.64 16.82 24.35
C ALA A 86 -1.15 17.19 22.95
N HIS A 87 -1.95 16.31 22.35
CA HIS A 87 -2.75 16.63 21.16
C HIS A 87 -4.22 16.23 21.42
N PRO A 88 -5.22 17.10 21.17
CA PRO A 88 -6.62 16.82 21.51
C PRO A 88 -7.13 15.48 20.96
N ALA A 89 -6.78 15.16 19.71
CA ALA A 89 -7.15 13.89 19.09
C ALA A 89 -6.50 12.65 19.74
N LEU A 90 -5.30 12.78 20.30
CA LEU A 90 -4.60 11.68 20.97
C LEU A 90 -5.12 11.50 22.40
N ILE A 91 -5.49 12.59 23.07
CA ILE A 91 -6.18 12.55 24.38
C ILE A 91 -7.54 11.86 24.23
N ALA A 92 -8.31 12.22 23.20
CA ALA A 92 -9.58 11.55 22.91
C ALA A 92 -9.38 10.05 22.64
N LEU A 93 -8.32 9.69 21.90
CA LEU A 93 -7.98 8.29 21.65
C LEU A 93 -7.70 7.53 22.95
N LEU A 94 -6.93 8.11 23.87
CA LEU A 94 -6.66 7.52 25.19
C LEU A 94 -7.92 7.40 26.05
N ALA A 95 -8.91 8.26 25.84
CA ALA A 95 -10.24 8.16 26.45
C ALA A 95 -11.16 7.13 25.76
N GLY A 96 -10.67 6.44 24.72
CA GLY A 96 -11.40 5.41 23.99
C GLY A 96 -12.16 5.91 22.75
N ASP A 97 -11.99 7.18 22.35
CA ASP A 97 -12.62 7.76 21.17
C ASP A 97 -11.60 7.97 20.02
N PRO A 98 -11.59 7.09 18.99
CA PRO A 98 -10.68 7.22 17.86
C PRO A 98 -11.13 8.23 16.80
N ASP A 99 -12.36 8.74 16.86
CA ASP A 99 -12.93 9.52 15.77
C ASP A 99 -12.28 10.90 15.56
N PRO A 100 -11.86 11.64 16.60
CA PRO A 100 -11.06 12.84 16.44
C PRO A 100 -9.74 12.59 15.70
N LEU A 101 -9.05 11.48 15.99
CA LEU A 101 -7.83 11.12 15.28
C LEU A 101 -8.12 10.76 13.82
N ARG A 102 -9.24 10.08 13.55
CA ARG A 102 -9.65 9.79 12.18
C ARG A 102 -10.01 11.04 11.39
N ALA A 103 -10.67 12.01 12.02
CA ALA A 103 -10.98 13.29 11.41
C ALA A 103 -9.70 14.03 11.01
N GLU A 104 -8.72 14.09 11.92
CA GLU A 104 -7.39 14.68 11.68
C GLU A 104 -6.68 14.00 10.49
N LEU A 105 -6.66 12.66 10.47
CA LEU A 105 -6.06 11.90 9.36
C LEU A 105 -6.79 12.15 8.04
N ASN A 106 -8.11 12.20 8.03
CA ASN A 106 -8.87 12.43 6.81
C ASN A 106 -8.70 13.86 6.26
N ALA A 107 -8.46 14.83 7.13
CA ALA A 107 -8.25 16.23 6.76
C ALA A 107 -6.84 16.49 6.21
N HIS A 108 -5.82 15.84 6.80
CA HIS A 108 -4.42 16.22 6.58
C HIS A 108 -3.53 15.13 6.02
N TYR A 109 -4.00 13.88 5.91
CA TYR A 109 -3.23 12.74 5.43
C TYR A 109 -3.92 11.99 4.30
N GLU A 110 -3.12 11.30 3.52
CA GLU A 110 -3.56 10.29 2.56
C GLU A 110 -2.88 8.96 2.86
N LEU A 111 -3.56 7.84 2.55
CA LEU A 111 -2.94 6.53 2.59
C LEU A 111 -2.27 6.24 1.24
N ARG A 112 -0.94 6.20 1.21
CA ARG A 112 -0.19 5.73 0.06
C ARG A 112 -0.09 4.22 0.03
N LEU A 113 -0.26 3.67 -1.18
CA LEU A 113 -0.06 2.26 -1.49
C LEU A 113 1.02 2.14 -2.56
N ASP A 114 2.11 1.51 -2.16
CA ASP A 114 3.08 0.94 -3.08
C ASP A 114 2.92 -0.58 -3.09
N ALA A 115 2.93 -1.19 -4.26
CA ALA A 115 2.76 -2.64 -4.37
C ALA A 115 3.84 -3.25 -5.26
N VAL A 116 4.51 -4.28 -4.78
CA VAL A 116 5.32 -5.13 -5.65
C VAL A 116 4.44 -6.24 -6.21
N LEU A 117 4.06 -6.12 -7.47
CA LEU A 117 3.29 -7.12 -8.20
C LEU A 117 4.23 -8.15 -8.84
N ALA A 118 3.90 -9.43 -8.76
CA ALA A 118 4.67 -10.48 -9.40
C ALA A 118 3.79 -11.61 -9.95
N PHE A 119 4.39 -12.41 -10.83
CA PHE A 119 3.79 -13.62 -11.39
C PHE A 119 4.71 -14.81 -11.19
N THR A 120 4.16 -15.95 -10.75
CA THR A 120 4.93 -17.16 -10.40
C THR A 120 4.82 -18.26 -11.46
N ALA A 121 5.74 -19.22 -11.43
CA ALA A 121 5.71 -20.42 -12.27
C ALA A 121 4.46 -21.28 -11.99
N ALA A 122 3.90 -21.21 -10.79
CA ALA A 122 2.62 -21.83 -10.41
C ALA A 122 1.39 -21.10 -10.99
N ARG A 123 1.60 -20.08 -11.83
CA ARG A 123 0.56 -19.23 -12.44
C ARG A 123 -0.25 -18.41 -11.42
N ASP A 124 0.38 -18.01 -10.33
CA ASP A 124 -0.24 -17.08 -9.38
C ASP A 124 0.10 -15.64 -9.74
N LEU A 125 -0.90 -14.77 -9.68
CA LEU A 125 -0.70 -13.33 -9.55
C LEU A 125 -0.61 -13.00 -8.07
N ILE A 126 0.51 -12.41 -7.65
CA ILE A 126 0.79 -12.12 -6.24
C ILE A 126 1.20 -10.65 -6.07
N ALA A 127 0.99 -10.10 -4.89
CA ALA A 127 1.45 -8.76 -4.55
C ALA A 127 2.02 -8.68 -3.13
N ARG A 128 3.03 -7.83 -2.94
CA ARG A 128 3.45 -7.38 -1.61
C ARG A 128 3.06 -5.90 -1.46
N PRO A 129 1.98 -5.59 -0.72
CA PRO A 129 1.58 -4.21 -0.50
C PRO A 129 2.40 -3.56 0.62
N GLU A 130 2.64 -2.28 0.47
CA GLU A 130 3.28 -1.40 1.45
C GLU A 130 2.37 -0.18 1.61
N PHE A 131 1.82 -0.01 2.83
CA PHE A 131 0.88 1.04 3.17
C PHE A 131 1.53 2.06 4.09
N ARG A 132 1.29 3.35 3.84
CA ARG A 132 1.80 4.43 4.69
C ARG A 132 0.86 5.62 4.68
N PHE A 133 0.50 6.13 5.85
CA PHE A 133 -0.10 7.45 5.95
C PHE A 133 0.97 8.52 5.76
N VAL A 134 0.71 9.46 4.87
CA VAL A 134 1.61 10.59 4.60
C VAL A 134 0.81 11.89 4.65
N PRO A 135 1.42 12.98 5.14
CA PRO A 135 0.74 14.26 5.15
C PRO A 135 0.54 14.76 3.71
N LEU A 136 -0.64 15.32 3.44
CA LEU A 136 -0.97 16.01 2.19
C LEU A 136 -0.05 17.23 1.99
N VAL A 137 0.15 17.98 3.06
CA VAL A 137 1.06 19.14 3.13
C VAL A 137 1.94 18.96 4.37
N PRO A 138 3.28 18.88 4.21
CA PRO A 138 4.20 18.78 5.34
C PRO A 138 4.01 19.94 6.33
N GLY A 139 3.85 19.63 7.62
CA GLY A 139 3.68 20.61 8.70
C GLY A 139 2.27 21.19 8.86
N LEU A 140 1.28 20.73 8.09
CA LEU A 140 -0.11 21.20 8.24
C LEU A 140 -0.84 20.53 9.41
N SER A 141 -0.48 19.28 9.73
CA SER A 141 -0.98 18.56 10.89
C SER A 141 -0.10 18.83 12.10
N GLU A 142 -0.73 19.01 13.26
CA GLU A 142 -0.05 19.16 14.55
C GLU A 142 0.23 17.79 15.23
N LEU A 143 -0.12 16.68 14.59
CA LEU A 143 0.25 15.35 15.08
C LEU A 143 1.78 15.21 15.16
N PRO A 144 2.31 14.53 16.19
CA PRO A 144 3.74 14.26 16.30
C PRO A 144 4.28 13.55 15.06
N ALA A 145 5.44 14.00 14.59
CA ALA A 145 6.06 13.47 13.38
C ALA A 145 6.51 12.01 13.51
N ASP A 146 6.77 11.55 14.74
CA ASP A 146 7.19 10.20 15.10
C ASP A 146 6.02 9.27 15.46
N LEU A 147 4.78 9.77 15.47
CA LEU A 147 3.60 8.96 15.73
C LEU A 147 3.48 7.85 14.68
N PRO A 148 3.39 6.56 15.06
CA PRO A 148 3.39 5.45 14.12
C PRO A 148 2.03 5.27 13.44
N LEU A 149 1.72 6.14 12.48
CA LEU A 149 0.51 6.07 11.65
C LEU A 149 0.62 4.92 10.63
N ARG A 150 0.28 3.70 11.08
CA ARG A 150 0.30 2.49 10.26
C ARG A 150 -1.11 2.09 9.83
N ALA A 151 -1.21 1.54 8.63
CA ALA A 151 -2.45 0.88 8.25
C ALA A 151 -2.60 -0.46 8.98
N ARG A 152 -3.82 -0.80 9.37
CA ARG A 152 -4.16 -2.11 9.91
C ARG A 152 -3.81 -3.21 8.90
N ARG A 153 -3.67 -4.43 9.41
CA ARG A 153 -3.56 -5.60 8.53
C ARG A 153 -4.81 -5.74 7.68
N MET A 154 -4.62 -5.80 6.37
CA MET A 154 -5.69 -6.01 5.40
C MET A 154 -5.76 -7.47 4.97
N GLY A 155 -6.98 -7.96 4.76
CA GLY A 155 -7.22 -9.27 4.19
C GLY A 155 -6.80 -9.34 2.71
N ARG A 156 -6.73 -10.57 2.18
CA ARG A 156 -6.38 -10.84 0.78
C ARG A 156 -7.26 -10.04 -0.19
N ASP A 157 -8.57 -10.10 0.02
CA ASP A 157 -9.55 -9.51 -0.91
C ASP A 157 -9.50 -7.97 -0.88
N GLU A 158 -9.29 -7.38 0.30
CA GLU A 158 -9.06 -5.93 0.44
C GLU A 158 -7.82 -5.47 -0.32
N VAL A 159 -6.70 -6.19 -0.15
CA VAL A 159 -5.46 -5.90 -0.90
C VAL A 159 -5.70 -6.05 -2.39
N HIS A 160 -6.44 -7.08 -2.82
CA HIS A 160 -6.74 -7.29 -4.23
C HIS A 160 -7.53 -6.12 -4.83
N VAL A 161 -8.59 -5.67 -4.17
CA VAL A 161 -9.38 -4.51 -4.60
C VAL A 161 -8.52 -3.26 -4.66
N LEU A 162 -7.70 -2.99 -3.65
CA LEU A 162 -6.84 -1.81 -3.62
C LEU A 162 -5.78 -1.83 -4.73
N VAL A 163 -5.17 -2.98 -5.01
CA VAL A 163 -4.22 -3.12 -6.12
C VAL A 163 -4.92 -2.96 -7.47
N GLN A 164 -6.16 -3.45 -7.64
CA GLN A 164 -6.96 -3.22 -8.85
C GLN A 164 -7.25 -1.73 -9.07
N ARG A 165 -7.70 -1.02 -8.03
CA ARG A 165 -7.92 0.44 -8.08
C ARG A 165 -6.63 1.19 -8.37
N ALA A 166 -5.52 0.80 -7.73
CA ALA A 166 -4.20 1.37 -8.00
C ALA A 166 -3.82 1.26 -9.48
N CYS A 167 -4.18 0.15 -10.13
CA CYS A 167 -3.93 -0.10 -11.54
C CYS A 167 -5.04 0.43 -12.48
N GLY A 168 -6.11 1.04 -11.97
CA GLY A 168 -7.25 1.52 -12.79
C GLY A 168 -8.06 0.39 -13.45
N LEU A 169 -8.20 -0.74 -12.76
CA LEU A 169 -8.94 -1.93 -13.23
C LEU A 169 -10.28 -2.15 -12.51
N ALA A 170 -10.61 -1.31 -11.54
CA ALA A 170 -11.82 -1.35 -10.73
C ALA A 170 -12.34 0.07 -10.50
#